data_AF-A0A7N1A838-F1
#
_entry.id   AF-A0A7N1A838-F1
#
_cell.length_a   1.000
_cell.length_b   1.000
_cell.length_c   1.000
_cell.angle_alpha   90.00
_cell.angle_beta   90.00
_cell.angle_gamma   90.00
#
_symmetry.space_group_name_H-M   'P 1'
#
loop_
_entity.id
_entity.type
_entity.pdbx_description
1 polymer ?
#
loop_
_entity_poly.entity_id
_entity_poly.type
_entity_poly.pdbx_seq_one_letter_code
_entity_poly.pdbx_strand_id
1 'polypeptide(L)'
;MKMEDEIIESDLELDESEVVKPDNDPPQKMGDPSIDVTDENRDAAQALKSKATDAISEGRFDEAINFLTEAIMLNPTSAILYATRASVFTKLKKPNAAINDAEAALQINPDSAKGYKVRGLARAMLGLWREAANDLHKASNLDFDEEIGLVLKKVEPNVKKIEEHRKKYEILRREEEQKKAEWDKKQHQAEEESKAAALLKDGEVIGIHSTGDLSIFLKAASMTSRVAVLYFTATWCGPCRMMSPHYTSLARKHPKVVFLKVDIDEAVEVARQWNISSVPTFVFLKNCKEVDKVVGADKIALERKIAQYGY
;
A
#
# COMPACT_ATOMS: atom_id res chain seq x y z
N MET A 1 -21.17 0.86 10.02
CA MET A 1 -20.73 -0.53 9.79
C MET A 1 -19.62 -0.78 10.80
N LYS A 2 -19.72 -1.80 11.66
CA LYS A 2 -18.58 -2.18 12.51
C LYS A 2 -17.51 -2.73 11.56
N MET A 3 -16.44 -1.97 11.37
CA MET A 3 -15.24 -2.44 10.70
C MET A 3 -14.38 -3.15 11.73
N GLU A 4 -14.73 -4.38 12.09
CA GLU A 4 -13.97 -5.14 13.08
C GLU A 4 -14.05 -6.62 12.76
N ASP A 5 -13.52 -7.02 11.61
CA ASP A 5 -12.94 -8.35 11.50
C ASP A 5 -11.54 -8.13 10.89
N GLU A 6 -10.53 -7.99 11.76
CA GLU A 6 -9.13 -7.99 11.34
C GLU A 6 -8.90 -9.21 10.44
N ILE A 7 -8.22 -9.04 9.30
CA ILE A 7 -7.90 -10.17 8.42
C ILE A 7 -6.93 -11.09 9.16
N ILE A 8 -7.47 -12.15 9.75
CA ILE A 8 -6.68 -13.20 10.40
C ILE A 8 -6.19 -14.17 9.32
N GLU A 9 -4.87 -14.28 9.20
CA GLU A 9 -4.25 -15.27 8.34
C GLU A 9 -4.50 -16.68 8.88
N SER A 10 -5.01 -17.57 8.04
CA SER A 10 -5.21 -18.96 8.40
C SER A 10 -3.86 -19.66 8.45
N ASP A 11 -3.71 -20.61 9.37
CA ASP A 11 -2.53 -21.47 9.42
C ASP A 11 -2.32 -22.19 8.08
N LEU A 12 -1.05 -22.30 7.68
CA LEU A 12 -0.65 -22.94 6.42
C LEU A 12 -0.07 -24.33 6.71
N GLU A 13 -0.75 -25.36 6.21
CA GLU A 13 -0.29 -26.74 6.37
C GLU A 13 0.80 -27.09 5.34
N LEU A 14 2.05 -27.12 5.81
CA LEU A 14 3.23 -27.51 5.03
C LEU A 14 3.69 -28.92 5.40
N ASP A 15 4.34 -29.60 4.45
CA ASP A 15 5.03 -30.86 4.77
C ASP A 15 6.34 -30.56 5.49
N GLU A 16 6.39 -30.84 6.78
CA GLU A 16 7.56 -30.60 7.64
C GLU A 16 8.31 -31.90 8.00
N SER A 17 8.00 -33.02 7.33
CA SER A 17 8.54 -34.34 7.68
C SER A 17 10.08 -34.44 7.68
N GLU A 18 10.75 -33.65 6.85
CA GLU A 18 12.21 -33.60 6.74
C GLU A 18 12.85 -32.36 7.39
N VAL A 19 12.04 -31.52 8.06
CA VAL A 19 12.52 -30.35 8.78
C VAL A 19 13.22 -30.79 10.08
N VAL A 20 14.40 -30.24 10.30
CA VAL A 20 15.21 -30.46 11.49
C VAL A 20 15.27 -29.19 12.33
N LYS A 21 15.56 -29.36 13.63
CA LYS A 21 15.78 -28.20 14.49
C LYS A 21 17.06 -27.47 14.08
N PRO A 22 17.08 -26.13 14.15
CA PRO A 22 18.30 -25.37 13.96
C PRO A 22 19.39 -25.80 14.96
N ASP A 23 20.62 -25.99 14.47
CA ASP A 23 21.80 -26.16 15.33
C ASP A 23 22.18 -24.81 15.93
N ASN A 24 22.25 -24.75 17.26
CA ASN A 24 22.60 -23.55 18.03
C ASN A 24 23.98 -23.68 18.68
N ASP A 25 24.90 -24.38 18.00
CA ASP A 25 26.28 -24.53 18.45
C ASP A 25 27.05 -23.20 18.31
N PRO A 26 28.14 -22.99 19.06
CA PRO A 26 29.02 -21.85 18.84
C PRO A 26 29.49 -21.77 17.37
N PRO A 27 29.64 -20.56 16.80
CA PRO A 27 30.10 -20.41 15.43
C PRO A 27 31.41 -21.16 15.16
N GLN A 28 31.47 -21.90 14.05
CA GLN A 28 32.66 -22.63 13.66
C GLN A 28 33.80 -21.68 13.28
N LYS A 29 35.04 -22.18 13.35
CA LYS A 29 36.22 -21.38 12.96
C LYS A 29 36.22 -21.13 11.45
N MET A 30 36.33 -19.85 11.06
CA MET A 30 36.23 -19.42 9.65
C MET A 30 37.57 -18.94 9.06
N GLY A 31 38.69 -19.00 9.79
CA GLY A 31 39.95 -18.40 9.33
C GLY A 31 39.89 -16.87 9.22
N ASP A 32 41.02 -16.27 8.86
CA ASP A 32 41.13 -14.82 8.64
C ASP A 32 41.39 -14.55 7.14
N PRO A 33 40.38 -14.06 6.39
CA PRO A 33 40.52 -13.81 4.95
C PRO A 33 41.62 -12.81 4.57
N SER A 34 42.18 -12.05 5.52
CA SER A 34 43.23 -11.06 5.29
C SER A 34 44.65 -11.65 5.29
N ILE A 35 44.82 -12.91 5.69
CA ILE A 35 46.12 -13.59 5.70
C ILE A 35 46.61 -13.78 4.25
N ASP A 36 47.88 -13.43 4.02
CA ASP A 36 48.56 -13.75 2.77
C ASP A 36 48.83 -15.25 2.69
N VAL A 37 48.22 -15.91 1.70
CA VAL A 37 48.28 -17.36 1.55
C VAL A 37 49.50 -17.71 0.68
N THR A 38 50.58 -18.16 1.31
CA THR A 38 51.78 -18.64 0.58
C THR A 38 51.50 -19.95 -0.16
N ASP A 39 52.36 -20.30 -1.12
CA ASP A 39 52.24 -21.57 -1.86
C ASP A 39 52.36 -22.78 -0.93
N GLU A 40 53.23 -22.73 0.09
CA GLU A 40 53.32 -23.79 1.09
C GLU A 40 52.01 -23.96 1.87
N ASN A 41 51.34 -22.86 2.22
CA ASN A 41 50.04 -22.90 2.90
C ASN A 41 48.95 -23.43 1.97
N ARG A 42 48.98 -23.10 0.66
CA ARG A 42 48.06 -23.65 -0.34
C ARG A 42 48.21 -25.16 -0.47
N ASP A 43 49.46 -25.64 -0.58
CA ASP A 43 49.76 -27.07 -0.72
C ASP A 43 49.40 -27.84 0.55
N ALA A 44 49.71 -27.30 1.72
CA ALA A 44 49.32 -27.88 3.00
C ALA A 44 47.79 -27.95 3.17
N ALA A 45 47.06 -26.88 2.81
CA ALA A 45 45.61 -26.87 2.82
C ALA A 45 45.01 -27.90 1.86
N GLN A 46 45.61 -28.07 0.67
CA GLN A 46 45.19 -29.07 -0.30
C GLN A 46 45.44 -30.50 0.18
N ALA A 47 46.57 -30.77 0.85
CA ALA A 47 46.84 -32.05 1.48
C ALA A 47 45.83 -32.39 2.59
N LEU A 48 45.49 -31.41 3.44
CA LEU A 48 44.45 -31.56 4.46
C LEU A 48 43.06 -31.80 3.86
N LYS A 49 42.72 -31.11 2.77
CA LYS A 49 41.48 -31.36 2.02
C LYS A 49 41.41 -32.79 1.48
N SER A 50 42.54 -33.35 1.00
CA SER A 50 42.60 -34.74 0.57
C SER A 50 42.28 -35.68 1.73
N LYS A 51 42.92 -35.49 2.89
CA LYS A 51 42.63 -36.28 4.11
C LYS A 51 41.18 -36.16 4.55
N ALA A 52 40.60 -34.97 4.47
CA ALA A 52 39.19 -34.76 4.77
C ALA A 52 38.28 -35.53 3.81
N THR A 53 38.64 -35.59 2.52
CA THR A 53 37.88 -36.33 1.51
C THR A 53 37.92 -37.83 1.79
N ASP A 54 39.06 -38.36 2.21
CA ASP A 54 39.20 -39.76 2.65
C ASP A 54 38.36 -40.02 3.91
N ALA A 55 38.42 -39.13 4.90
CA ALA A 55 37.58 -39.24 6.10
C ALA A 55 36.08 -39.19 5.77
N ILE A 56 35.64 -38.38 4.80
CA ILE A 56 34.25 -38.31 4.33
C ILE A 56 33.81 -39.63 3.70
N SER A 57 34.65 -40.22 2.83
CA SER A 57 34.30 -41.49 2.15
C SER A 57 34.19 -42.66 3.14
N GLU A 58 34.93 -42.59 4.24
CA GLU A 58 34.90 -43.54 5.35
C GLU A 58 33.87 -43.18 6.45
N GLY A 59 33.09 -42.12 6.26
CA GLY A 59 32.02 -41.70 7.18
C GLY A 59 32.49 -41.04 8.49
N ARG A 60 33.79 -40.73 8.63
CA ARG A 60 34.36 -40.04 9.80
C ARG A 60 34.20 -38.53 9.67
N PHE A 61 32.97 -38.06 9.85
CA PHE A 61 32.61 -36.66 9.61
C PHE A 61 33.27 -35.65 10.57
N ASP A 62 33.43 -35.99 11.85
CA ASP A 62 34.08 -35.08 12.80
C ASP A 62 35.58 -34.88 12.48
N GLU A 63 36.28 -35.96 12.08
CA GLU A 63 37.65 -35.88 11.60
C GLU A 63 37.76 -35.05 10.31
N ALA A 64 36.82 -35.25 9.37
CA ALA A 64 36.75 -34.46 8.16
C ALA A 64 36.57 -32.96 8.44
N ILE A 65 35.72 -32.60 9.41
CA ILE A 65 35.53 -31.21 9.83
C ILE A 65 36.82 -30.63 10.42
N ASN A 66 37.55 -31.41 11.23
CA ASN A 66 38.81 -30.96 11.81
C ASN A 66 39.85 -30.69 10.70
N PHE A 67 40.05 -31.63 9.77
CA PHE A 67 40.96 -31.43 8.64
C PHE A 67 40.56 -30.25 7.75
N LEU A 68 39.26 -30.07 7.46
CA LEU A 68 38.78 -28.93 6.68
C LEU A 68 38.94 -27.61 7.44
N THR A 69 38.77 -27.62 8.75
CA THR A 69 38.98 -26.44 9.59
C THR A 69 40.44 -26.03 9.60
N GLU A 70 41.37 -26.97 9.78
CA GLU A 70 42.80 -26.70 9.65
C GLU A 70 43.16 -26.19 8.25
N ALA A 71 42.60 -26.79 7.19
CA ALA A 71 42.80 -26.33 5.82
C ALA A 71 42.31 -24.88 5.60
N ILE A 72 41.16 -24.52 6.17
CA ILE A 72 40.60 -23.16 6.10
C ILE A 72 41.48 -22.17 6.87
N MET A 73 42.05 -22.56 8.02
CA MET A 73 42.98 -21.69 8.75
C MET A 73 44.25 -21.39 7.96
N LEU A 74 44.67 -22.28 7.07
CA LEU A 74 45.83 -22.09 6.18
C LEU A 74 45.47 -21.36 4.88
N ASN A 75 44.28 -21.60 4.34
CA ASN A 75 43.80 -21.00 3.09
C ASN A 75 42.33 -20.53 3.22
N PRO A 76 42.09 -19.39 3.87
CA PRO A 76 40.74 -18.89 4.16
C PRO A 76 40.05 -18.27 2.94
N THR A 77 40.73 -18.18 1.79
CA THR A 77 40.20 -17.66 0.52
C THR A 77 39.82 -18.76 -0.47
N SER A 78 39.74 -20.02 -0.02
CA SER A 78 39.38 -21.16 -0.85
C SER A 78 37.91 -21.54 -0.72
N ALA A 79 37.08 -21.14 -1.69
CA ALA A 79 35.64 -21.43 -1.72
C ALA A 79 35.33 -22.93 -1.59
N ILE A 80 36.15 -23.79 -2.19
CA ILE A 80 35.93 -25.24 -2.20
C ILE A 80 36.09 -25.87 -0.82
N LEU A 81 36.93 -25.31 0.07
CA LEU A 81 37.10 -25.81 1.44
C LEU A 81 35.81 -25.60 2.23
N TYR A 82 35.27 -24.39 2.22
CA TYR A 82 34.00 -24.08 2.88
C TYR A 82 32.84 -24.88 2.28
N ALA A 83 32.70 -24.94 0.94
CA ALA A 83 31.63 -25.71 0.31
C ALA A 83 31.72 -27.21 0.63
N THR A 84 32.92 -27.74 0.84
CA THR A 84 33.11 -29.15 1.24
C THR A 84 32.78 -29.35 2.71
N ARG A 85 33.18 -28.44 3.61
CA ARG A 85 32.83 -28.51 5.04
C ARG A 85 31.33 -28.33 5.28
N ALA A 86 30.69 -27.41 4.56
CA ALA A 86 29.24 -27.27 4.52
C ALA A 86 28.52 -28.58 4.15
N SER A 87 29.03 -29.30 3.15
CA SER A 87 28.46 -30.60 2.76
C SER A 87 28.54 -31.63 3.88
N VAL A 88 29.62 -31.64 4.66
CA VAL A 88 29.77 -32.49 5.85
C VAL A 88 28.76 -32.09 6.94
N PHE A 89 28.61 -30.79 7.20
CA PHE A 89 27.60 -30.29 8.13
C PHE A 89 26.17 -30.67 7.74
N THR A 90 25.84 -30.65 6.45
CA THR A 90 24.55 -31.15 5.94
C THR A 90 24.35 -32.64 6.29
N LYS A 91 25.38 -33.49 6.12
CA LYS A 91 25.30 -34.92 6.49
C LYS A 91 25.15 -35.14 8.00
N LEU A 92 25.72 -34.25 8.82
CA LEU A 92 25.54 -34.22 10.28
C LEU A 92 24.25 -33.55 10.76
N LYS A 93 23.39 -33.10 9.84
CA LYS A 93 22.18 -32.34 10.14
C LYS A 93 22.42 -31.08 10.98
N LYS A 94 23.49 -30.35 10.66
CA LYS A 94 23.82 -29.02 11.20
C LYS A 94 23.60 -27.93 10.15
N PRO A 95 22.33 -27.59 9.83
CA PRO A 95 22.01 -26.69 8.72
C PRO A 95 22.53 -25.25 8.88
N ASN A 96 22.56 -24.65 10.09
CA ASN A 96 23.07 -23.30 10.31
C ASN A 96 24.58 -23.24 10.04
N ALA A 97 25.35 -24.18 10.60
CA ALA A 97 26.77 -24.31 10.29
C ALA A 97 27.02 -24.49 8.78
N ALA A 98 26.23 -25.33 8.12
CA ALA A 98 26.30 -25.53 6.67
C ALA A 98 25.98 -24.25 5.87
N ILE A 99 24.97 -23.47 6.28
CA ILE A 99 24.61 -22.19 5.64
C ILE A 99 25.76 -21.19 5.76
N ASN A 100 26.34 -21.04 6.95
CA ASN A 100 27.46 -20.11 7.17
C ASN A 100 28.67 -20.42 6.27
N ASP A 101 29.05 -21.69 6.18
CA ASP A 101 30.13 -22.12 5.29
C ASP A 101 29.75 -21.95 3.81
N ALA A 102 28.52 -22.27 3.42
CA ALA A 102 28.07 -22.08 2.05
C ALA A 102 28.04 -20.61 1.63
N GLU A 103 27.67 -19.71 2.54
CA GLU A 103 27.72 -18.27 2.31
C GLU A 103 29.16 -17.76 2.17
N ALA A 104 30.09 -18.22 3.02
CA ALA A 104 31.51 -17.92 2.85
C ALA A 104 32.05 -18.43 1.50
N ALA A 105 31.66 -19.64 1.09
CA ALA A 105 32.02 -20.18 -0.23
C ALA A 105 31.51 -19.32 -1.38
N LEU A 106 30.27 -18.84 -1.29
CA LEU A 106 29.63 -18.01 -2.32
C LEU A 106 30.11 -16.56 -2.33
N GLN A 107 30.59 -16.04 -1.19
CA GLN A 107 31.27 -14.75 -1.13
C GLN A 107 32.61 -14.79 -1.89
N ILE A 108 33.34 -15.91 -1.78
CA ILE A 108 34.61 -16.11 -2.47
C ILE A 108 34.40 -16.46 -3.95
N ASN A 109 33.45 -17.35 -4.25
CA ASN A 109 33.10 -17.76 -5.60
C ASN A 109 31.57 -17.74 -5.80
N PRO A 110 31.03 -16.63 -6.33
CA PRO A 110 29.59 -16.49 -6.59
C PRO A 110 29.02 -17.49 -7.60
N ASP A 111 29.85 -18.13 -8.44
CA ASP A 111 29.42 -19.11 -9.44
C ASP A 111 29.59 -20.57 -8.96
N SER A 112 29.77 -20.78 -7.64
CA SER A 112 29.91 -22.11 -7.08
C SER A 112 28.57 -22.86 -7.05
N ALA A 113 28.35 -23.76 -8.03
CA ALA A 113 27.20 -24.67 -8.04
C ALA A 113 27.08 -25.47 -6.72
N LYS A 114 28.22 -25.99 -6.22
CA LYS A 114 28.29 -26.71 -4.94
C LYS A 114 27.84 -25.82 -3.77
N GLY A 115 28.30 -24.57 -3.72
CA GLY A 115 27.92 -23.60 -2.68
C GLY A 115 26.40 -23.37 -2.62
N TYR A 116 25.77 -23.12 -3.77
CA TYR A 116 24.31 -23.00 -3.85
C TYR A 116 23.61 -24.30 -3.46
N LYS A 117 24.09 -25.46 -3.94
CA LYS A 117 23.51 -26.77 -3.61
C LYS A 117 23.48 -27.00 -2.10
N VAL A 118 24.62 -26.88 -1.41
CA VAL A 118 24.67 -27.14 0.04
C VAL A 118 23.84 -26.14 0.85
N ARG A 119 23.78 -24.86 0.43
CA ARG A 119 22.94 -23.85 1.08
C ARG A 119 21.46 -24.14 0.90
N GLY A 120 21.06 -24.52 -0.32
CA GLY A 120 19.69 -24.90 -0.63
C GLY A 120 19.23 -26.14 0.15
N LEU A 121 20.09 -27.16 0.25
CA LEU A 121 19.83 -28.35 1.08
C LEU A 121 19.65 -27.97 2.56
N ALA A 122 20.58 -27.20 3.12
CA ALA A 122 20.53 -26.78 4.52
C ALA A 122 19.30 -25.90 4.83
N ARG A 123 18.90 -25.02 3.90
CA ARG A 123 17.67 -24.22 4.00
C ARG A 123 16.42 -25.09 3.93
N ALA A 124 16.38 -26.11 3.08
CA ALA A 124 15.28 -27.07 3.03
C ALA A 124 15.12 -27.81 4.36
N MET A 125 16.24 -28.20 5.00
CA MET A 125 16.24 -28.82 6.33
C MET A 125 15.69 -27.89 7.41
N LEU A 126 15.76 -26.57 7.25
CA LEU A 126 15.18 -25.58 8.17
C LEU A 126 13.74 -25.20 7.83
N GLY A 127 13.14 -25.79 6.80
CA GLY A 127 11.81 -25.39 6.32
C GLY A 127 11.79 -24.02 5.63
N LEU A 128 12.96 -23.50 5.23
CA LEU A 128 13.08 -22.25 4.46
C LEU A 128 12.82 -22.54 2.98
N TRP A 129 11.59 -22.95 2.66
CA TRP A 129 11.24 -23.58 1.39
C TRP A 129 11.53 -22.70 0.16
N ARG A 130 11.21 -21.41 0.23
CA ARG A 130 11.39 -20.49 -0.92
C ARG A 130 12.87 -20.24 -1.19
N GLU A 131 13.62 -19.99 -0.14
CA GLU A 131 15.06 -19.75 -0.17
C GLU A 131 15.81 -21.00 -0.64
N ALA A 132 15.38 -22.18 -0.18
CA ALA A 132 15.89 -23.46 -0.61
C ALA A 132 15.65 -23.70 -2.11
N ALA A 133 14.42 -23.53 -2.60
CA ALA A 133 14.09 -23.71 -4.02
C ALA A 133 14.92 -22.78 -4.91
N ASN A 134 15.06 -21.51 -4.52
CA ASN A 134 15.86 -20.55 -5.27
C ASN A 134 17.33 -20.97 -5.40
N ASP A 135 17.96 -21.36 -4.29
CA ASP A 135 19.35 -21.84 -4.29
C ASP A 135 19.50 -23.13 -5.11
N LEU A 136 18.58 -24.08 -4.96
CA LEU A 136 18.61 -25.36 -5.69
C LEU A 136 18.42 -25.16 -7.20
N HIS A 137 17.51 -24.28 -7.64
CA HIS A 137 17.40 -23.93 -9.05
C HIS A 137 18.67 -23.23 -9.57
N LYS A 138 19.26 -22.32 -8.78
CA LYS A 138 20.51 -21.65 -9.18
C LYS A 138 21.66 -22.65 -9.31
N ALA A 139 21.78 -23.60 -8.37
CA ALA A 139 22.74 -24.68 -8.45
C ALA A 139 22.51 -25.55 -9.70
N SER A 140 21.28 -26.00 -9.95
CA SER A 140 20.93 -26.83 -11.12
C SER A 140 21.19 -26.14 -12.46
N ASN A 141 21.08 -24.81 -12.51
CA ASN A 141 21.38 -24.03 -13.72
C ASN A 141 22.89 -23.90 -13.97
N LEU A 142 23.71 -23.98 -12.92
CA LEU A 142 25.17 -23.93 -13.02
C LEU A 142 25.77 -25.30 -13.32
N ASP A 143 25.28 -26.33 -12.63
CA ASP A 143 25.71 -27.71 -12.81
C ASP A 143 24.54 -28.66 -12.52
N PHE A 144 24.29 -29.59 -13.44
CA PHE A 144 23.19 -30.53 -13.30
C PHE A 144 23.54 -31.62 -12.28
N ASP A 145 22.68 -31.82 -11.30
CA ASP A 145 22.88 -32.80 -10.23
C ASP A 145 21.53 -33.45 -9.88
N GLU A 146 21.47 -34.77 -9.93
CA GLU A 146 20.24 -35.54 -9.72
C GLU A 146 19.66 -35.37 -8.31
N GLU A 147 20.52 -35.20 -7.29
CA GLU A 147 20.11 -34.98 -5.89
C GLU A 147 19.31 -33.67 -5.76
N ILE A 148 19.68 -32.64 -6.51
CA ILE A 148 18.97 -31.36 -6.53
C ILE A 148 17.52 -31.56 -7.00
N GLY A 149 17.33 -32.31 -8.08
CA GLY A 149 16.00 -32.58 -8.64
C GLY A 149 15.10 -33.37 -7.68
N LEU A 150 15.67 -34.31 -6.91
CA LEU A 150 14.94 -35.05 -5.89
C LEU A 150 14.49 -34.15 -4.72
N VAL A 151 15.32 -33.20 -4.33
CA VAL A 151 15.00 -32.26 -3.24
C VAL A 151 13.97 -31.23 -3.69
N LEU A 152 14.11 -30.69 -4.91
CA LEU A 152 13.14 -29.74 -5.48
C LEU A 152 11.72 -30.33 -5.51
N LYS A 153 11.57 -31.61 -5.86
CA LYS A 153 10.25 -32.29 -5.81
C LYS A 153 9.57 -32.27 -4.44
N LYS A 154 10.35 -32.17 -3.35
CA LYS A 154 9.83 -32.06 -1.98
C LYS A 154 9.60 -30.61 -1.55
N VAL A 155 10.47 -29.69 -2.00
CA VAL A 155 10.44 -28.28 -1.62
C VAL A 155 9.36 -27.49 -2.38
N GLU A 156 9.23 -27.72 -3.69
CA GLU A 156 8.33 -26.95 -4.58
C GLU A 156 6.85 -26.97 -4.16
N PRO A 157 6.26 -28.09 -3.70
CA PRO A 157 4.88 -28.10 -3.21
C PRO A 157 4.65 -27.13 -2.05
N ASN A 158 5.58 -27.05 -1.10
CA ASN A 158 5.50 -26.11 0.02
C ASN A 158 5.67 -24.66 -0.46
N VAL A 159 6.59 -24.41 -1.39
CA VAL A 159 6.75 -23.08 -2.01
C VAL A 159 5.45 -22.62 -2.66
N LYS A 160 4.80 -23.48 -3.46
CA LYS A 160 3.54 -23.18 -4.12
C LYS A 160 2.44 -22.81 -3.11
N LYS A 161 2.29 -23.61 -2.05
CA LYS A 161 1.33 -23.33 -0.96
C LYS A 161 1.58 -21.98 -0.29
N ILE A 162 2.84 -21.65 0.00
CA ILE A 162 3.23 -20.36 0.60
C ILE A 162 2.88 -19.20 -0.33
N GLU A 163 3.14 -19.33 -1.63
CA GLU A 163 2.83 -18.29 -2.60
C GLU A 163 1.32 -18.09 -2.78
N GLU A 164 0.55 -19.18 -2.85
CA GLU A 164 -0.90 -19.13 -2.98
C GLU A 164 -1.55 -18.48 -1.75
N HIS A 165 -1.09 -18.86 -0.55
CA HIS A 165 -1.53 -18.25 0.70
C HIS A 165 -1.21 -16.76 0.75
N ARG A 166 0.03 -16.38 0.45
CA ARG A 166 0.45 -14.97 0.41
C ARG A 166 -0.39 -14.15 -0.58
N LYS A 167 -0.59 -14.67 -1.80
CA LYS A 167 -1.39 -14.00 -2.84
C LYS A 167 -2.83 -13.80 -2.39
N LYS A 168 -3.45 -14.83 -1.77
CA LYS A 168 -4.81 -14.74 -1.21
C LYS A 168 -4.93 -13.60 -0.21
N TYR A 169 -4.02 -13.51 0.76
CA TYR A 169 -4.08 -12.50 1.81
C TYR A 169 -3.69 -11.09 1.35
N GLU A 170 -2.81 -10.98 0.35
CA GLU A 170 -2.54 -9.70 -0.31
C GLU A 170 -3.77 -9.14 -1.03
N ILE A 171 -4.53 -9.99 -1.72
CA ILE A 171 -5.80 -9.59 -2.36
C ILE A 171 -6.80 -9.14 -1.30
N LEU A 172 -7.01 -9.93 -0.25
CA LEU A 172 -7.96 -9.59 0.82
C LEU A 172 -7.64 -8.24 1.49
N ARG A 173 -6.37 -7.97 1.80
CA ARG A 173 -5.95 -6.69 2.38
C ARG A 173 -6.22 -5.51 1.44
N ARG A 174 -5.92 -5.66 0.15
CA ARG A 174 -6.19 -4.61 -0.85
C ARG A 174 -7.69 -4.32 -0.97
N GLU A 175 -8.52 -5.35 -0.97
CA GLU A 175 -9.98 -5.18 -1.01
C GLU A 175 -10.52 -4.48 0.25
N GLU A 176 -9.99 -4.82 1.43
CA GLU A 176 -10.38 -4.16 2.69
C GLU A 176 -9.94 -2.69 2.72
N GLU A 177 -8.69 -2.40 2.33
CA GLU A 177 -8.17 -1.03 2.21
C GLU A 177 -9.02 -0.19 1.25
N GLN A 178 -9.41 -0.76 0.10
CA GLN A 178 -10.29 -0.09 -0.85
C GLN A 178 -11.68 0.18 -0.26
N LYS A 179 -12.30 -0.82 0.38
CA LYS A 179 -13.60 -0.65 1.04
C LYS A 179 -13.55 0.41 2.14
N LYS A 180 -12.47 0.44 2.93
CA LYS A 180 -12.24 1.45 3.96
C LYS A 180 -12.10 2.83 3.34
N ALA A 181 -11.26 2.99 2.32
CA ALA A 181 -11.07 4.27 1.63
C ALA A 181 -12.37 4.78 0.99
N GLU A 182 -13.17 3.90 0.37
CA GLU A 182 -14.48 4.25 -0.16
C GLU A 182 -15.46 4.66 0.92
N TRP A 183 -15.47 3.95 2.05
CA TRP A 183 -16.30 4.27 3.20
C TRP A 183 -15.93 5.62 3.81
N ASP A 184 -14.65 5.86 4.06
CA ASP A 184 -14.13 7.12 4.59
C ASP A 184 -14.46 8.29 3.66
N LYS A 185 -14.32 8.09 2.34
CA LYS A 185 -14.73 9.08 1.34
C LYS A 185 -16.22 9.38 1.38
N LYS A 186 -17.07 8.35 1.50
CA LYS A 186 -18.54 8.54 1.63
C LYS A 186 -18.90 9.28 2.92
N GLN A 187 -18.25 8.94 4.03
CA GLN A 187 -18.46 9.63 5.32
C GLN A 187 -18.04 11.10 5.23
N HIS A 188 -16.85 11.39 4.71
CA HIS A 188 -16.39 12.75 4.52
C HIS A 188 -17.32 13.54 3.59
N GLN A 189 -17.77 12.93 2.48
CA GLN A 189 -18.72 13.57 1.57
C GLN A 189 -20.07 13.85 2.26
N ALA A 190 -20.60 12.90 3.04
CA ALA A 190 -21.84 13.08 3.78
C ALA A 190 -21.71 14.16 4.87
N GLU A 191 -20.56 14.24 5.55
CA GLU A 191 -20.27 15.28 6.55
C GLU A 191 -20.20 16.67 5.90
N GLU A 192 -19.50 16.80 4.78
CA GLU A 192 -19.41 18.05 4.02
C GLU A 192 -20.77 18.47 3.45
N GLU A 193 -21.57 17.54 2.94
CA GLU A 193 -22.94 17.81 2.49
C GLU A 193 -23.84 18.23 3.65
N SER A 194 -23.72 17.59 4.82
CA SER A 194 -24.46 17.95 6.04
C SER A 194 -24.09 19.35 6.54
N LYS A 195 -22.80 19.69 6.58
CA LYS A 195 -22.32 21.04 6.90
C LYS A 195 -22.85 22.07 5.91
N ALA A 196 -22.79 21.77 4.60
CA ALA A 196 -23.33 22.63 3.57
C ALA A 196 -24.85 22.83 3.74
N ALA A 197 -25.62 21.78 4.01
CA ALA A 197 -27.05 21.86 4.25
C ALA A 197 -27.38 22.72 5.48
N ALA A 198 -26.62 22.59 6.57
CA ALA A 198 -26.79 23.40 7.78
C ALA A 198 -26.59 24.90 7.55
N LEU A 199 -25.75 25.30 6.58
CA LEU A 199 -25.55 26.70 6.21
C LEU A 199 -26.78 27.33 5.51
N LEU A 200 -27.56 26.54 4.77
CA LEU A 200 -28.57 27.05 3.83
C LEU A 200 -29.91 27.49 4.45
N LYS A 201 -30.06 27.39 5.79
CA LYS A 201 -31.21 27.90 6.59
C LYS A 201 -32.57 27.79 5.88
N ASP A 202 -33.09 26.57 5.81
CA ASP A 202 -34.34 26.25 5.12
C ASP A 202 -35.50 27.17 5.52
N GLY A 203 -36.14 27.77 4.52
CA GLY A 203 -37.28 28.66 4.73
C GLY A 203 -36.94 30.13 4.98
N GLU A 204 -35.65 30.47 5.04
CA GLU A 204 -35.17 31.84 5.31
C GLU A 204 -34.54 32.51 4.09
N VAL A 205 -34.47 33.85 4.15
CA VAL A 205 -33.73 34.66 3.18
C VAL A 205 -32.38 35.01 3.80
N ILE A 206 -31.30 34.62 3.13
CA ILE A 206 -29.92 34.84 3.59
C ILE A 206 -29.38 36.12 2.94
N GLY A 207 -28.91 37.07 3.75
CA GLY A 207 -28.25 38.28 3.28
C GLY A 207 -26.81 38.00 2.84
N ILE A 208 -26.41 38.57 1.71
CA ILE A 208 -25.06 38.46 1.13
C ILE A 208 -24.39 39.83 1.18
N HIS A 209 -23.23 39.89 1.82
CA HIS A 209 -22.50 41.15 2.05
C HIS A 209 -21.14 41.20 1.33
N SER A 210 -20.68 40.07 0.78
CA SER A 210 -19.41 39.99 0.05
C SER A 210 -19.43 38.93 -1.06
N THR A 211 -18.45 38.99 -1.96
CA THR A 211 -18.20 37.95 -2.98
C THR A 211 -17.83 36.62 -2.35
N GLY A 212 -17.11 36.65 -1.22
CA GLY A 212 -16.80 35.47 -0.39
C GLY A 212 -18.06 34.79 0.13
N ASP A 213 -18.95 35.53 0.79
CA ASP A 213 -20.22 34.98 1.30
C ASP A 213 -21.05 34.34 0.19
N LEU A 214 -21.18 35.05 -0.94
CA LEU A 214 -21.91 34.54 -2.10
C LEU A 214 -21.33 33.20 -2.58
N SER A 215 -20.00 33.12 -2.68
CA SER A 215 -19.33 31.89 -3.14
C SER A 215 -19.58 30.71 -2.21
N ILE A 216 -19.61 30.95 -0.88
CA ILE A 216 -19.88 29.93 0.14
C ILE A 216 -21.29 29.38 -0.03
N PHE A 217 -22.32 30.25 -0.09
CA PHE A 217 -23.71 29.81 -0.19
C PHE A 217 -24.03 29.15 -1.54
N LEU A 218 -23.48 29.65 -2.65
CA LEU A 218 -23.65 29.01 -3.96
C LEU A 218 -22.99 27.63 -4.00
N LYS A 219 -21.78 27.49 -3.42
CA LYS A 219 -21.10 26.20 -3.31
C LYS A 219 -21.91 25.23 -2.43
N ALA A 220 -22.43 25.70 -1.30
CA ALA A 220 -23.28 24.88 -0.43
C ALA A 220 -24.58 24.43 -1.13
N ALA A 221 -25.24 25.32 -1.88
CA ALA A 221 -26.41 24.99 -2.69
C ALA A 221 -26.06 23.94 -3.77
N SER A 222 -24.91 24.07 -4.43
CA SER A 222 -24.44 23.08 -5.40
C SER A 222 -24.11 21.72 -4.76
N MET A 223 -23.46 21.70 -3.60
CA MET A 223 -23.11 20.46 -2.88
C MET A 223 -24.35 19.67 -2.46
N THR A 224 -25.44 20.37 -2.13
CA THR A 224 -26.73 19.79 -1.73
C THR A 224 -27.71 19.62 -2.90
N SER A 225 -27.26 19.86 -4.15
CA SER A 225 -28.09 19.78 -5.36
C SER A 225 -29.36 20.66 -5.33
N ARG A 226 -29.30 21.81 -4.64
CA ARG A 226 -30.42 22.75 -4.50
C ARG A 226 -30.29 23.93 -5.45
N VAL A 227 -31.44 24.46 -5.87
CA VAL A 227 -31.48 25.70 -6.66
C VAL A 227 -31.35 26.90 -5.72
N ALA A 228 -30.48 27.84 -6.09
CA ALA A 228 -30.35 29.13 -5.43
C ALA A 228 -31.00 30.23 -6.28
N VAL A 229 -31.71 31.15 -5.62
CA VAL A 229 -32.28 32.34 -6.23
C VAL A 229 -31.59 33.55 -5.63
N LEU A 230 -30.86 34.32 -6.43
CA LEU A 230 -30.28 35.60 -6.03
C LEU A 230 -31.30 36.70 -6.26
N TYR A 231 -31.59 37.50 -5.24
CA TYR A 231 -32.40 38.69 -5.33
C TYR A 231 -31.54 39.95 -5.11
N PHE A 232 -31.29 40.67 -6.20
CA PHE A 232 -30.62 41.97 -6.17
C PHE A 232 -31.64 43.08 -5.90
N THR A 233 -31.37 43.89 -4.89
CA THR A 233 -32.28 44.92 -4.38
C THR A 233 -31.54 46.22 -4.04
N ALA A 234 -32.29 47.28 -3.74
CA ALA A 234 -31.78 48.51 -3.14
C ALA A 234 -32.83 49.11 -2.20
N THR A 235 -32.41 49.77 -1.13
CA THR A 235 -33.32 50.36 -0.13
C THR A 235 -34.19 51.50 -0.69
N TRP A 236 -33.65 52.28 -1.63
CA TRP A 236 -34.33 53.39 -2.29
C TRP A 236 -35.29 52.94 -3.42
N CYS A 237 -35.25 51.67 -3.82
CA CYS A 237 -36.07 51.12 -4.89
C CYS A 237 -37.50 50.79 -4.40
N GLY A 238 -38.50 51.58 -4.86
CA GLY A 238 -39.92 51.36 -4.55
C GLY A 238 -40.45 49.95 -4.88
N PRO A 239 -40.28 49.45 -6.11
CA PRO A 239 -40.68 48.08 -6.47
C PRO A 239 -39.99 47.00 -5.64
N CYS A 240 -38.76 47.22 -5.20
CA CYS A 240 -38.02 46.30 -4.35
C CYS A 240 -38.62 46.18 -2.94
N ARG A 241 -39.11 47.31 -2.37
CA ARG A 241 -39.84 47.31 -1.10
C ARG A 241 -41.14 46.50 -1.18
N MET A 242 -41.80 46.49 -2.35
CA MET A 242 -42.99 45.66 -2.59
C MET A 242 -42.63 44.17 -2.73
N MET A 243 -41.54 43.84 -3.41
CA MET A 243 -41.11 42.46 -3.65
C MET A 243 -40.50 41.79 -2.43
N SER A 244 -39.83 42.54 -1.54
CA SER A 244 -39.10 41.97 -0.40
C SER A 244 -39.96 41.09 0.54
N PRO A 245 -41.15 41.51 1.02
CA PRO A 245 -42.00 40.66 1.84
C PRO A 245 -42.49 39.41 1.10
N HIS A 246 -42.73 39.55 -0.20
CA HIS A 246 -43.16 38.44 -1.03
C HIS A 246 -42.04 37.41 -1.20
N TYR A 247 -40.82 37.86 -1.47
CA TYR A 247 -39.64 37.00 -1.56
C TYR A 247 -39.39 36.21 -0.26
N THR A 248 -39.53 36.85 0.90
CA THR A 248 -39.49 36.16 2.21
C THR A 248 -40.61 35.13 2.37
N SER A 249 -41.81 35.41 1.85
CA SER A 249 -42.91 34.43 1.85
C SER A 249 -42.59 33.22 0.97
N LEU A 250 -41.95 33.42 -0.19
CA LEU A 250 -41.54 32.34 -1.08
C LEU A 250 -40.48 31.45 -0.44
N ALA A 251 -39.52 32.03 0.30
CA ALA A 251 -38.54 31.26 1.05
C ALA A 251 -39.20 30.24 1.97
N ARG A 252 -40.18 30.67 2.78
CA ARG A 252 -40.93 29.78 3.68
C ARG A 252 -41.74 28.72 2.95
N LYS A 253 -42.30 29.03 1.77
CA LYS A 253 -43.09 28.10 0.97
C LYS A 253 -42.23 27.05 0.25
N HIS A 254 -41.00 27.40 -0.08
CA HIS A 254 -40.07 26.54 -0.82
C HIS A 254 -38.80 26.31 0.00
N PRO A 255 -38.88 25.62 1.15
CA PRO A 255 -37.74 25.47 2.06
C PRO A 255 -36.54 24.74 1.44
N LYS A 256 -36.73 24.00 0.35
CA LYS A 256 -35.67 23.32 -0.42
C LYS A 256 -34.97 24.20 -1.45
N VAL A 257 -35.49 25.40 -1.73
CA VAL A 257 -34.82 26.40 -2.57
C VAL A 257 -34.04 27.34 -1.66
N VAL A 258 -32.85 27.75 -2.10
CA VAL A 258 -31.99 28.67 -1.35
C VAL A 258 -32.30 30.10 -1.78
N PHE A 259 -32.74 30.94 -0.85
CA PHE A 259 -33.10 32.33 -1.12
C PHE A 259 -32.00 33.26 -0.60
N LEU A 260 -31.35 33.96 -1.52
CA LEU A 260 -30.21 34.82 -1.24
C LEU A 260 -30.56 36.26 -1.63
N LYS A 261 -30.29 37.22 -0.77
CA LYS A 261 -30.56 38.64 -0.99
C LYS A 261 -29.26 39.43 -1.01
N VAL A 262 -29.07 40.22 -2.06
CA VAL A 262 -27.91 41.10 -2.25
C VAL A 262 -28.43 42.53 -2.33
N ASP A 263 -28.01 43.39 -1.41
CA ASP A 263 -28.21 44.82 -1.57
C ASP A 263 -27.07 45.38 -2.42
N ILE A 264 -27.41 46.06 -3.53
CA ILE A 264 -26.41 46.54 -4.49
C ILE A 264 -25.57 47.70 -3.94
N ASP A 265 -26.07 48.41 -2.92
CA ASP A 265 -25.35 49.50 -2.28
C ASP A 265 -24.38 48.96 -1.20
N GLU A 266 -24.74 47.85 -0.54
CA GLU A 266 -23.88 47.19 0.47
C GLU A 266 -22.82 46.28 -0.17
N ALA A 267 -23.20 45.50 -1.19
CA ALA A 267 -22.36 44.49 -1.84
C ALA A 267 -22.05 44.87 -3.31
N VAL A 268 -21.50 46.06 -3.51
CA VAL A 268 -21.24 46.67 -4.83
C VAL A 268 -20.42 45.76 -5.75
N GLU A 269 -19.39 45.09 -5.22
CA GLU A 269 -18.53 44.18 -6.00
C GLU A 269 -19.31 43.00 -6.57
N VAL A 270 -20.24 42.44 -5.79
CA VAL A 270 -21.12 41.36 -6.23
C VAL A 270 -22.03 41.86 -7.35
N ALA A 271 -22.70 43.00 -7.16
CA ALA A 271 -23.58 43.57 -8.17
C ALA A 271 -22.84 43.84 -9.49
N ARG A 272 -21.59 44.34 -9.41
CA ARG A 272 -20.73 44.58 -10.58
C ARG A 272 -20.33 43.28 -11.27
N GLN A 273 -19.90 42.26 -10.53
CA GLN A 273 -19.49 40.96 -11.09
C GLN A 273 -20.64 40.28 -11.86
N TRP A 274 -21.88 40.47 -11.39
CA TRP A 274 -23.09 39.92 -11.99
C TRP A 274 -23.75 40.85 -13.02
N ASN A 275 -23.09 41.96 -13.38
CA ASN A 275 -23.57 42.95 -14.36
C ASN A 275 -25.02 43.40 -14.10
N ILE A 276 -25.35 43.72 -12.84
CA ILE A 276 -26.69 44.15 -12.46
C ILE A 276 -26.90 45.61 -12.86
N SER A 277 -27.81 45.85 -13.81
CA SER A 277 -28.16 47.17 -14.33
C SER A 277 -29.51 47.70 -13.84
N SER A 278 -30.34 46.84 -13.24
CA SER A 278 -31.66 47.22 -12.72
C SER A 278 -32.04 46.35 -11.52
N VAL A 279 -32.83 46.93 -10.61
CA VAL A 279 -33.39 46.25 -9.44
C VAL A 279 -34.90 46.49 -9.36
N PRO A 280 -35.71 45.52 -8.91
CA PRO A 280 -35.31 44.19 -8.44
C PRO A 280 -34.92 43.25 -9.60
N THR A 281 -33.86 42.45 -9.41
CA THR A 281 -33.47 41.40 -10.37
C THR A 281 -33.30 40.08 -9.64
N PHE A 282 -33.84 39.00 -10.20
CA PHE A 282 -33.78 37.65 -9.66
C PHE A 282 -33.01 36.73 -10.60
N VAL A 283 -31.99 36.03 -10.11
CA VAL A 283 -31.17 35.10 -10.91
C VAL A 283 -31.28 33.70 -10.31
N PHE A 284 -31.61 32.71 -11.13
CA PHE A 284 -31.76 31.32 -10.73
C PHE A 284 -30.51 30.53 -11.07
N LEU A 285 -30.02 29.75 -10.09
CA LEU A 285 -28.77 29.02 -10.19
C LEU A 285 -28.95 27.56 -9.81
N LYS A 286 -28.45 26.66 -10.67
CA LYS A 286 -28.34 25.22 -10.39
C LYS A 286 -26.92 24.78 -10.69
N ASN A 287 -26.29 24.08 -9.75
CA ASN A 287 -24.88 23.66 -9.87
C ASN A 287 -23.93 24.83 -10.20
N CYS A 288 -24.11 25.97 -9.51
CA CYS A 288 -23.37 27.22 -9.72
C CYS A 288 -23.46 27.83 -11.14
N LYS A 289 -24.44 27.42 -11.95
CA LYS A 289 -24.69 27.98 -13.28
C LYS A 289 -26.04 28.70 -13.32
N GLU A 290 -26.07 29.86 -13.94
CA GLU A 290 -27.32 30.57 -14.21
C GLU A 290 -28.19 29.73 -15.16
N VAL A 291 -29.41 29.43 -14.70
CA VAL A 291 -30.40 28.68 -15.49
C VAL A 291 -31.55 29.57 -15.96
N ASP A 292 -31.82 30.68 -15.26
CA ASP A 292 -32.84 31.64 -15.66
C ASP A 292 -32.73 32.98 -14.90
N LYS A 293 -33.45 34.01 -15.35
CA LYS A 293 -33.48 35.36 -14.77
C LYS A 293 -34.85 36.03 -14.86
N VAL A 294 -35.22 36.85 -13.87
CA VAL A 294 -36.39 37.76 -13.91
C VAL A 294 -35.91 39.16 -13.58
N VAL A 295 -36.32 40.14 -14.38
CA VAL A 295 -35.95 41.55 -14.17
C VAL A 295 -37.23 42.36 -13.94
N GLY A 296 -37.23 43.20 -12.91
CA GLY A 296 -38.39 43.99 -12.49
C GLY A 296 -39.28 43.29 -11.47
N ALA A 297 -40.27 44.03 -10.95
CA ALA A 297 -41.20 43.54 -9.93
C ALA A 297 -42.33 42.68 -10.53
N ASP A 298 -41.96 41.56 -11.16
CA ASP A 298 -42.91 40.57 -11.69
C ASP A 298 -43.08 39.39 -10.73
N LYS A 299 -44.13 39.48 -9.92
CA LYS A 299 -44.50 38.45 -8.94
C LYS A 299 -44.83 37.10 -9.60
N ILE A 300 -45.60 37.13 -10.69
CA ILE A 300 -46.13 35.91 -11.31
C ILE A 300 -45.00 35.16 -12.02
N ALA A 301 -44.12 35.86 -12.72
CA ALA A 301 -42.97 35.24 -13.36
C ALA A 301 -42.00 34.63 -12.34
N LEU A 302 -41.77 35.30 -11.20
CA LEU A 302 -40.91 34.79 -10.13
C LEU A 302 -41.48 33.50 -9.52
N GLU A 303 -42.76 33.48 -9.14
CA GLU A 303 -43.44 32.29 -8.60
C GLU A 303 -43.39 31.12 -9.60
N ARG A 304 -43.68 31.38 -10.88
CA ARG A 304 -43.65 30.36 -11.94
C ARG A 304 -42.27 29.74 -12.11
N LYS A 305 -41.21 30.55 -12.12
CA LYS A 305 -39.83 30.04 -12.28
C LYS A 305 -39.35 29.29 -11.03
N ILE A 306 -39.73 29.71 -9.83
CA ILE A 306 -39.46 28.92 -8.62
C ILE A 306 -40.15 27.55 -8.70
N ALA A 307 -41.40 27.49 -9.17
CA ALA A 307 -42.08 26.21 -9.37
C ALA A 307 -41.41 25.34 -10.45
N GLN A 308 -40.86 25.96 -11.51
CA GLN A 308 -40.18 25.28 -12.61
C GLN A 308 -38.81 24.71 -12.21
N TYR A 309 -38.01 25.43 -11.43
CA TYR A 309 -36.63 25.06 -11.13
C TYR A 309 -36.43 24.50 -9.71
N GLY A 310 -37.35 24.77 -8.79
CA GLY A 310 -37.20 24.49 -7.36
C GLY A 310 -37.40 23.04 -6.93
N TYR A 311 -37.77 22.15 -7.85
CA TYR A 311 -38.01 20.72 -7.63
C TYR A 311 -37.35 19.85 -8.70
#